data_AF-A0A2L0N7N1-F1
#
_entry.id   AF-A0A2L0N7N1-F1
#
_cell.length_a   1.000
_cell.length_b   1.000
_cell.length_c   1.000
_cell.angle_alpha   90.00
_cell.angle_beta   90.00
_cell.angle_gamma   90.00
#
_symmetry.space_group_name_H-M   'P 1'
#
loop_
_entity.id
_entity.type
_entity.pdbx_description
1 polymer ?
#
loop_
_entity_poly.entity_id
_entity_poly.type
_entity_poly.pdbx_seq_one_letter_code
_entity_poly.pdbx_strand_id
1 'polypeptide(L)'
;MAAHLDWRDASHYDRTRTLPCRWCGRPTPLRDEQRRPAHKVCAEQHHEPPAAPVPESSGTGTAPVSRLPTIREERPCPTGSAPVWLPTTPPNAA
;
A
#
# COMPACT_ATOMS: atom_id res chain seq x y z
N MET A 1 -18.80 16.49 -7.23
CA MET A 1 -18.16 16.31 -5.91
C MET A 1 -17.52 14.93 -5.94
N ALA A 2 -16.19 14.84 -5.97
CA ALA A 2 -15.52 13.54 -5.95
C ALA A 2 -15.69 12.94 -4.55
N ALA A 3 -16.50 11.90 -4.44
CA ALA A 3 -16.66 11.17 -3.20
C ALA A 3 -15.36 10.40 -2.93
N HIS A 4 -14.55 10.94 -2.03
CA HIS A 4 -13.30 10.32 -1.62
C HIS A 4 -13.66 9.10 -0.76
N LEU A 5 -13.25 7.91 -1.19
CA LEU A 5 -13.54 6.68 -0.44
C LEU A 5 -12.75 6.68 0.88
N ASP A 6 -13.44 6.61 2.02
CA ASP A 6 -12.77 6.49 3.33
C ASP A 6 -12.46 5.04 3.65
N TRP A 7 -11.28 4.57 3.22
CA TRP A 7 -10.81 3.21 3.52
C TRP A 7 -10.51 2.95 5.01
N ARG A 8 -10.55 3.98 5.87
CA ARG A 8 -10.30 3.81 7.31
C ARG A 8 -11.54 3.29 8.04
N ASP A 9 -12.72 3.43 7.45
CA ASP A 9 -13.95 2.90 8.03
C ASP A 9 -13.99 1.37 7.91
N ALA A 10 -14.15 0.69 9.05
CA ALA A 10 -14.16 -0.76 9.14
C ALA A 10 -15.31 -1.40 8.36
N SER A 11 -16.35 -0.65 8.02
CA SER A 11 -17.44 -1.11 7.16
C SER A 11 -16.90 -1.56 5.81
N HIS A 12 -15.85 -0.95 5.26
CA HIS A 12 -15.28 -1.35 3.97
C HIS A 12 -14.61 -2.72 3.99
N TYR A 13 -14.49 -3.38 5.14
CA TYR A 13 -13.88 -4.69 5.28
C TYR A 13 -14.88 -5.72 5.82
N ASP A 14 -15.21 -6.73 5.00
CA ASP A 14 -15.99 -7.89 5.41
C ASP A 14 -15.06 -9.00 5.92
N ARG A 15 -15.11 -9.24 7.24
CA ARG A 15 -14.32 -10.29 7.90
C ARG A 15 -14.87 -11.69 7.69
N THR A 16 -16.12 -11.79 7.22
CA THR A 16 -16.88 -13.05 7.21
C THR A 16 -16.99 -13.64 5.82
N ARG A 17 -16.98 -12.81 4.78
CA ARG A 17 -17.23 -13.24 3.40
C ARG A 17 -16.26 -12.58 2.44
N THR A 18 -15.72 -13.41 1.55
CA THR A 18 -14.95 -12.97 0.39
C THR A 18 -15.86 -13.09 -0.84
N LEU A 19 -16.22 -11.97 -1.43
CA LEU A 19 -17.12 -11.92 -2.58
C LEU A 19 -16.35 -11.51 -3.85
N PRO A 20 -16.78 -11.90 -5.06
CA PRO A 20 -16.12 -11.50 -6.28
C PRO A 20 -16.22 -9.98 -6.48
N CYS A 21 -15.08 -9.33 -6.71
CA CYS A 21 -15.00 -7.92 -7.03
C CYS A 21 -15.85 -7.59 -8.26
N ARG A 22 -16.68 -6.55 -8.19
CA ARG A 22 -17.61 -6.21 -9.28
C ARG A 22 -16.93 -5.78 -10.59
N TRP A 23 -15.65 -5.41 -10.54
CA TRP A 23 -14.90 -4.92 -11.71
C TRP A 23 -13.96 -5.96 -12.31
N CYS A 24 -13.23 -6.71 -11.48
CA CYS A 24 -12.25 -7.68 -11.94
C CYS A 24 -12.63 -9.14 -11.69
N GLY A 25 -13.75 -9.40 -10.98
CA GLY A 25 -14.26 -10.74 -10.67
C GLY A 25 -13.46 -11.52 -9.62
N ARG A 26 -12.25 -11.07 -9.24
CA ARG A 26 -11.41 -11.77 -8.25
C ARG A 26 -12.00 -11.63 -6.84
N PRO A 27 -11.84 -12.64 -5.96
CA PRO A 27 -12.37 -12.58 -4.60
C PRO A 27 -11.74 -11.42 -3.83
N THR A 28 -12.57 -10.67 -3.10
CA THR A 28 -12.16 -9.57 -2.23
C THR A 28 -13.00 -9.54 -0.95
N PRO A 29 -12.37 -9.31 0.22
CA PRO A 29 -13.09 -8.97 1.44
C PRO A 29 -13.46 -7.48 1.51
N LEU A 30 -12.94 -6.65 0.58
CA LEU A 30 -13.16 -5.20 0.58
C LEU A 30 -14.47 -4.81 -0.12
N ARG A 31 -15.01 -3.66 0.28
CA ARG A 31 -16.25 -3.08 -0.24
C ARG A 31 -16.08 -1.60 -0.60
N ASP A 32 -16.77 -1.15 -1.65
CA ASP A 32 -16.79 0.25 -2.11
C ASP A 32 -17.65 1.13 -1.19
N GLU A 33 -17.82 2.42 -1.54
CA GLU A 33 -18.70 3.36 -0.82
C GLU A 33 -20.17 2.91 -0.81
N GLN A 34 -20.60 2.17 -1.84
CA GLN A 34 -21.94 1.57 -1.91
C GLN A 34 -22.02 0.20 -1.22
N ARG A 35 -20.99 -0.17 -0.44
CA ARG A 35 -20.88 -1.45 0.28
C ARG A 35 -20.87 -2.67 -0.66
N ARG A 36 -20.56 -2.49 -1.95
CA ARG A 36 -20.46 -3.57 -2.95
C ARG A 36 -19.04 -4.14 -2.99
N PRO A 37 -18.85 -5.45 -3.28
CA PRO A 37 -17.53 -6.07 -3.29
C PRO A 37 -16.59 -5.44 -4.33
N ALA A 38 -15.43 -5.00 -3.87
CA ALA A 38 -14.57 -4.08 -4.59
C ALA A 38 -13.13 -4.15 -4.05
N HIS A 39 -12.11 -4.33 -4.89
CA HIS A 39 -10.73 -4.07 -4.45
C HIS A 39 -10.49 -2.57 -4.30
N LYS A 40 -9.56 -2.20 -3.42
CA LYS A 40 -9.15 -0.81 -3.20
C LYS A 40 -8.86 -0.07 -4.52
N VAL A 41 -7.92 -0.63 -5.28
CA VAL A 41 -7.47 -0.04 -6.55
C VAL A 41 -8.60 0.02 -7.58
N CYS A 42 -9.43 -1.02 -7.67
CA CYS A 42 -10.53 -1.04 -8.63
C CYS A 42 -11.60 0.01 -8.31
N ALA A 43 -11.86 0.28 -7.03
CA ALA A 43 -12.73 1.37 -6.62
C ALA A 43 -12.09 2.72 -6.94
N GLU A 44 -10.84 2.97 -6.55
CA GLU A 44 -10.17 4.25 -6.84
C GLU A 44 -10.14 4.58 -8.34
N GLN A 45 -9.85 3.60 -9.20
CA GLN A 45 -9.87 3.76 -10.66
C GLN A 45 -11.22 4.15 -11.26
N HIS A 46 -12.33 3.75 -10.63
CA HIS A 46 -13.68 4.06 -11.12
C HIS A 46 -14.24 5.35 -10.51
N HIS A 47 -13.65 5.84 -9.43
CA HIS A 47 -14.06 7.07 -8.74
C HIS A 47 -13.23 8.27 -9.21
N GLU A 48 -12.07 8.04 -9.82
CA GLU A 48 -11.38 9.06 -10.58
C GLU A 48 -12.20 9.34 -11.86
N PRO A 49 -12.64 10.59 -12.10
CA PRO A 49 -13.16 10.94 -13.42
C PRO A 49 -12.06 10.63 -14.44
N PRO A 50 -12.38 10.07 -15.63
CA PRO A 50 -11.35 9.77 -16.62
C PRO A 50 -10.53 11.03 -16.78
N ALA A 51 -9.23 10.94 -16.46
CA ALA A 51 -8.34 12.08 -16.43
C ALA A 51 -8.65 12.93 -17.66
N ALA A 52 -9.27 14.09 -17.44
CA ALA A 52 -9.57 15.00 -18.52
C ALA A 52 -8.29 15.11 -19.33
N PRO A 53 -8.33 14.98 -20.67
CA PRO A 53 -7.11 14.96 -21.47
C PRO A 53 -6.28 16.16 -21.04
N VAL A 54 -5.16 15.88 -20.36
CA VAL A 54 -4.25 16.93 -19.94
C VAL A 54 -3.90 17.65 -21.24
N PRO A 55 -4.08 18.98 -21.37
CA PRO A 55 -3.61 19.65 -22.55
C PRO A 55 -2.10 19.35 -22.63
N GLU A 56 -1.74 18.61 -23.68
CA GLU A 56 -0.38 18.17 -23.95
C GLU A 56 0.48 19.43 -23.91
N SER A 57 1.27 19.54 -22.84
CA SER A 57 2.17 20.67 -22.67
C SER A 57 3.27 20.50 -23.70
N SER A 58 3.10 21.14 -24.86
CA SER A 58 4.17 21.46 -25.80
C SER A 58 5.15 22.40 -25.10
N GLY A 59 5.92 21.85 -24.17
CA GLY A 59 7.01 22.51 -23.48
C GLY A 59 8.31 22.07 -24.10
N THR A 60 8.77 22.78 -25.14
CA THR A 60 10.18 22.80 -25.49
C THR A 60 10.93 23.42 -24.31
N GLY A 61 11.48 22.58 -23.45
CA GLY A 61 12.22 22.99 -22.28
C GLY A 61 13.32 21.99 -21.98
N THR A 62 14.45 22.13 -22.68
CA THR A 62 15.73 21.52 -22.29
C THR A 62 16.09 22.04 -20.89
N ALA A 63 15.73 21.29 -19.86
CA ALA A 63 16.33 21.44 -18.55
C ALA A 63 17.56 20.52 -18.47
N PRO A 64 18.74 21.02 -18.06
CA PRO A 64 19.88 20.13 -17.81
C PRO A 64 19.51 19.18 -16.68
N VAL A 65 19.71 17.88 -16.94
CA VAL A 65 19.66 16.81 -15.95
C VAL A 65 20.52 17.18 -14.74
N SER A 66 19.88 17.75 -13.72
CA SER A 66 20.49 17.94 -12.42
C SER A 66 20.78 16.55 -11.87
N ARG A 67 22.07 16.22 -11.75
CA ARG A 67 22.57 14.96 -11.25
C ARG A 67 21.86 14.63 -9.94
N LEU A 68 21.15 13.50 -9.93
CA LEU A 68 20.62 12.90 -8.70
C LEU A 68 21.73 12.86 -7.64
N PRO A 69 21.47 13.23 -6.37
CA PRO A 69 22.31 12.71 -5.30
C PRO A 69 22.17 11.20 -5.31
N THR A 70 23.32 10.53 -5.46
CA THR A 70 23.51 9.09 -5.31
C THR A 70 22.68 8.58 -4.14
N ILE A 71 21.87 7.56 -4.43
CA ILE A 71 21.18 6.65 -3.52
C ILE A 71 21.55 6.83 -2.03
N ARG A 72 20.54 7.02 -1.18
CA ARG A 72 20.72 6.81 0.27
C ARG A 72 21.14 5.36 0.44
N GLU A 73 22.37 5.15 0.90
CA GLU A 73 22.91 3.83 1.20
C GLU A 73 22.01 3.18 2.24
N GLU A 74 21.19 2.24 1.78
CA GLU A 74 20.42 1.33 2.61
C GLU A 74 21.46 0.51 3.37
N ARG A 75 21.72 0.89 4.63
CA ARG A 75 22.52 0.06 5.53
C ARG A 75 21.89 -1.33 5.49
N PRO A 76 22.63 -2.39 5.09
CA PRO A 76 22.07 -3.73 5.14
C PRO A 76 21.59 -3.98 6.57
N CYS A 77 20.37 -4.52 6.70
CA CYS A 77 19.91 -5.10 7.96
C CYS A 77 21.06 -5.95 8.52
N PRO A 78 21.50 -5.76 9.77
CA PRO A 78 22.56 -6.61 10.30
C PRO A 78 22.07 -8.05 10.27
N THR A 79 22.69 -8.82 9.38
CA THR A 79 22.55 -10.26 9.29
C THR A 79 22.75 -10.85 10.67
N GLY A 80 21.70 -11.50 11.18
CA GLY A 80 21.70 -12.45 12.28
C GLY A 80 22.81 -12.32 13.33
N SER A 81 22.58 -11.52 14.37
CA SER A 81 22.96 -11.96 15.71
C SER A 81 21.73 -12.61 16.31
N ALA A 82 21.70 -13.94 16.30
CA ALA A 82 20.79 -14.69 17.13
C ALA A 82 20.99 -14.23 18.59
N PRO A 83 19.93 -14.05 19.39
CA PRO A 83 20.12 -13.90 20.83
C PRO A 83 20.75 -15.20 21.32
N VAL A 84 22.01 -15.13 21.77
CA VAL A 84 22.59 -16.23 22.55
C VAL A 84 21.84 -16.22 23.88
N TRP A 85 20.82 -17.06 23.98
CA TRP A 85 20.20 -17.36 25.26
C TRP A 85 21.24 -18.15 26.06
N LEU A 86 22.11 -17.43 26.76
CA LEU A 86 22.94 -18.02 27.80
C LEU A 86 21.97 -18.53 28.87
N PRO A 87 21.95 -19.83 29.18
CA PRO A 87 21.27 -20.28 30.39
C PRO A 87 22.04 -19.70 31.57
N THR A 88 21.43 -18.73 32.27
CA THR A 88 21.93 -18.28 33.58
C THR A 88 21.86 -19.49 34.51
N THR A 89 22.99 -20.17 34.70
CA THR A 89 23.13 -21.18 35.73
C THR A 89 23.09 -20.45 37.07
N PRO A 90 22.14 -20.74 37.99
CA PRO A 90 22.19 -20.14 39.31
C PRO A 90 23.40 -20.74 40.06
N PRO A 91 24.29 -19.92 40.67
CA PRO A 91 25.27 -20.48 41.56
C PRO A 91 24.57 -20.89 42.87
N ASN A 92 24.77 -22.17 43.18
CA ASN A 92 24.85 -22.75 44.51
C ASN A 92 23.58 -23.41 45.06
N ALA A 93 23.57 -24.74 44.94
CA ALA A 93 23.04 -25.63 45.94
C ALA A 93 24.14 -25.85 47.00
N ALA A 94 23.94 -25.30 48.19
CA ALA A 94 24.57 -25.70 49.45
C ALA A 94 23.65 -25.29 50.60
#